data_AF-A0A972KMK9-F1
#
_entry.id   AF-A0A972KMK9-F1
#
_cell.length_a   1.000
_cell.length_b   1.000
_cell.length_c   1.000
_cell.angle_alpha   90.00
_cell.angle_beta   90.00
_cell.angle_gamma   90.00
#
_symmetry.space_group_name_H-M   'P 1'
#
loop_
_entity.id
_entity.type
_entity.pdbx_description
1 polymer ?
#
loop_
_entity_poly.entity_id
_entity_poly.type
_entity_poly.pdbx_seq_one_letter_code
_entity_poly.pdbx_strand_id
1 'polypeptide(L)'
;MLSKTSWLKRCFRFHNLIRIILVFILLVVFNWTIASWLLWSNYNRLVASLQESRWPFEENKVSATVFREKLDSKQKKLLGQVDFRHGPEQFRLRIEAANKEIEIGSGKVTWLSRPGGNVYFVAKPTAFPESRRALAEAGKWMPRPRWWQRLALSAAAHPIITGLERHKDGLYWRISLQGGKATVAMDRWLDELYVKKPGANYAWRIILRRQPGIEDLSAFQAPSVAAVKVSANEIDKSLAAAIRILLLNLQPVNHEPDKLEYQGKGRLLVRNGQRSLYLEGTPYEIGYQHGKLLSSSVRRLTERIVYGVGLYYSLEKGQWFLNEAKKVIERQRPFIAPEYFEEMRGLADGSGVPLEIIQAANIFPEFFHCSGVAVFGRATKNGELLHARVLDYMTEVGLQDEAVVMAVNRNGVLRFVNVSYAGFIGSVTGMNEKEVAIGEMGGRGEGLWDGTPMSLLLRGALEHAGTLEEAVSYMRNHARTCEYYYVISDGKIPDAVGIAATPDTFQVVRAGEAVKRLPEAIDDAVLLSQGGRYRKLVQRIRQNYGRIDAQKLFEIVKRPVAMRSNLHTVIFEPQALRIWVANASRNKPASDQKPVIYTWPELFPQVKN
;
A
#
# COMPACT_ATOMS: atom_id res chain seq x y z
N MET A 1 -85.60 -2.55 18.42
CA MET A 1 -85.09 -2.96 17.09
C MET A 1 -83.89 -2.10 16.66
N LEU A 2 -82.81 -2.12 17.44
CA LEU A 2 -81.53 -1.45 17.12
C LEU A 2 -80.43 -2.52 17.11
N SER A 3 -80.32 -3.39 16.09
CA SER A 3 -79.29 -4.45 16.19
C SER A 3 -78.79 -5.21 14.96
N LYS A 4 -79.10 -4.87 13.69
CA LYS A 4 -78.46 -5.60 12.56
C LYS A 4 -77.82 -4.72 11.49
N THR A 5 -78.41 -3.58 11.15
CA THR A 5 -77.93 -2.73 10.03
C THR A 5 -76.69 -1.88 10.33
N SER A 6 -76.44 -1.45 11.57
CA SER A 6 -75.23 -0.66 11.91
C SER A 6 -73.98 -1.54 12.10
N TRP A 7 -74.17 -2.77 12.60
CA TRP A 7 -73.09 -3.75 12.78
C TRP A 7 -72.62 -4.29 11.42
N LEU A 8 -73.55 -4.65 10.52
CA LEU A 8 -73.23 -5.03 9.14
C LEU A 8 -72.51 -3.91 8.36
N LYS A 9 -72.93 -2.64 8.48
CA LYS A 9 -72.23 -1.50 7.84
C LYS A 9 -70.85 -1.22 8.44
N ARG A 10 -70.65 -1.40 9.76
CA ARG A 10 -69.33 -1.31 10.40
C ARG A 10 -68.43 -2.47 10.01
N CYS A 11 -68.93 -3.70 9.98
CA CYS A 11 -68.20 -4.88 9.47
C CYS A 11 -67.84 -4.73 7.99
N PHE A 12 -68.73 -4.18 7.15
CA PHE A 12 -68.44 -3.96 5.72
C PHE A 12 -67.39 -2.86 5.50
N ARG A 13 -67.44 -1.76 6.27
CA ARG A 13 -66.41 -0.71 6.27
C ARG A 13 -65.07 -1.22 6.81
N PHE A 14 -65.08 -2.05 7.85
CA PHE A 14 -63.89 -2.68 8.42
C PHE A 14 -63.28 -3.69 7.44
N HIS A 15 -64.11 -4.48 6.75
CA HIS A 15 -63.71 -5.42 5.71
C HIS A 15 -63.11 -4.72 4.48
N ASN A 16 -63.70 -3.59 4.06
CA ASN A 16 -63.15 -2.77 2.98
C ASN A 16 -61.85 -2.06 3.40
N LEU A 17 -61.74 -1.61 4.64
CA LEU A 17 -60.51 -1.03 5.18
C LEU A 17 -59.39 -2.08 5.25
N ILE A 18 -59.69 -3.30 5.72
CA ILE A 18 -58.76 -4.44 5.71
C ILE A 18 -58.33 -4.79 4.28
N ARG A 19 -59.27 -4.80 3.32
CA ARG A 19 -58.94 -5.03 1.90
C ARG A 19 -58.03 -3.95 1.33
N ILE A 20 -58.27 -2.67 1.63
CA ILE A 20 -57.41 -1.56 1.18
C ILE A 20 -56.02 -1.66 1.80
N ILE A 21 -55.92 -1.97 3.10
CA ILE A 21 -54.65 -2.18 3.80
C ILE A 21 -53.90 -3.37 3.19
N LEU A 22 -54.58 -4.50 2.91
CA LEU A 22 -53.98 -5.67 2.28
C LEU A 22 -53.47 -5.38 0.86
N VAL A 23 -54.24 -4.64 0.05
CA VAL A 23 -53.81 -4.23 -1.30
C VAL A 23 -52.58 -3.31 -1.22
N PHE A 24 -52.57 -2.37 -0.29
CA PHE A 24 -51.42 -1.49 -0.10
C PHE A 24 -50.18 -2.26 0.38
N ILE A 25 -50.33 -3.19 1.32
CA ILE A 25 -49.25 -4.09 1.77
C ILE A 25 -48.74 -4.93 0.59
N LEU A 26 -49.63 -5.52 -0.21
CA LEU A 26 -49.26 -6.31 -1.38
C LEU A 26 -48.50 -5.47 -2.42
N LEU A 27 -48.92 -4.23 -2.69
CA LEU A 27 -48.22 -3.32 -3.60
C LEU A 27 -46.83 -2.92 -3.06
N VAL A 28 -46.72 -2.64 -1.76
CA VAL A 28 -45.44 -2.32 -1.12
C VAL A 28 -44.50 -3.53 -1.16
N VAL A 29 -45.00 -4.72 -0.84
CA VAL A 29 -44.25 -5.98 -0.89
C VAL A 29 -43.82 -6.30 -2.33
N PHE A 30 -44.72 -6.13 -3.30
CA PHE A 30 -44.42 -6.35 -4.71
C PHE A 30 -43.35 -5.38 -5.23
N ASN A 31 -43.50 -4.10 -4.95
CA ASN A 31 -42.53 -3.07 -5.30
C ASN A 31 -41.16 -3.35 -4.65
N TRP A 32 -41.14 -3.64 -3.35
CA TRP A 32 -39.92 -4.00 -2.61
C TRP A 32 -39.25 -5.26 -3.18
N THR A 33 -40.04 -6.24 -3.60
CA THR A 33 -39.55 -7.48 -4.21
C THR A 33 -38.87 -7.20 -5.57
N ILE A 34 -39.50 -6.39 -6.42
CA ILE A 34 -38.92 -5.98 -7.72
C ILE A 34 -37.66 -5.13 -7.52
N ALA A 35 -37.71 -4.16 -6.63
CA ALA A 35 -36.57 -3.28 -6.33
C ALA A 35 -35.36 -4.09 -5.81
N SER A 36 -35.62 -5.05 -4.91
CA SER A 36 -34.61 -6.00 -4.42
C SER A 36 -34.08 -6.88 -5.54
N TRP A 37 -34.95 -7.41 -6.40
CA TRP A 37 -34.55 -8.24 -7.52
C TRP A 37 -33.64 -7.49 -8.51
N LEU A 38 -33.99 -6.25 -8.87
CA LEU A 38 -33.17 -5.41 -9.75
C LEU A 38 -31.78 -5.15 -9.17
N LEU A 39 -31.69 -4.82 -7.87
CA LEU A 39 -30.42 -4.58 -7.18
C LEU A 39 -29.53 -5.83 -7.18
N TRP A 40 -30.08 -6.97 -6.74
CA TRP A 40 -29.31 -8.22 -6.64
C TRP A 40 -28.98 -8.84 -8.00
N SER A 41 -29.83 -8.63 -9.02
CA SER A 41 -29.57 -9.04 -10.40
C SER A 41 -28.38 -8.27 -11.00
N ASN A 42 -28.31 -6.95 -10.78
CA ASN A 42 -27.16 -6.14 -11.18
C ASN A 42 -25.87 -6.56 -10.49
N TYR A 43 -25.95 -6.78 -9.18
CA TYR A 43 -24.82 -7.27 -8.41
C TYR A 43 -24.27 -8.60 -8.96
N ASN A 44 -25.14 -9.58 -9.22
CA ASN A 44 -24.71 -10.88 -9.76
C ASN A 44 -24.08 -10.75 -11.15
N ARG A 45 -24.63 -9.88 -12.02
CA ARG A 45 -24.06 -9.63 -13.35
C ARG A 45 -22.67 -9.00 -13.28
N LEU A 46 -22.47 -8.01 -12.40
CA LEU A 46 -21.16 -7.43 -12.15
C LEU A 46 -20.16 -8.50 -11.69
N VAL A 47 -20.55 -9.29 -10.69
CA VAL A 47 -19.69 -10.35 -10.13
C VAL A 47 -19.38 -11.44 -11.17
N ALA A 48 -20.35 -11.85 -11.98
CA ALA A 48 -20.17 -12.83 -13.05
C ALA A 48 -19.23 -12.29 -14.15
N SER A 49 -19.44 -11.05 -14.59
CA SER A 49 -18.58 -10.40 -15.59
C SER A 49 -17.13 -10.31 -15.13
N LEU A 50 -16.90 -9.93 -13.86
CA LEU A 50 -15.56 -9.93 -13.28
C LEU A 50 -14.92 -11.33 -13.29
N GLN A 51 -15.66 -12.37 -12.90
CA GLN A 51 -15.15 -13.74 -12.79
C GLN A 51 -14.85 -14.38 -14.14
N GLU A 52 -15.72 -14.19 -15.12
CA GLU A 52 -15.55 -14.70 -16.47
C GLU A 52 -14.45 -13.94 -17.22
N SER A 53 -13.86 -12.90 -16.62
CA SER A 53 -12.91 -11.98 -17.26
C SER A 53 -13.45 -11.40 -18.58
N ARG A 54 -14.78 -11.43 -18.73
CA ARG A 54 -15.49 -10.80 -19.83
C ARG A 54 -15.55 -9.34 -19.47
N TRP A 55 -15.01 -8.51 -20.35
CA TRP A 55 -15.26 -7.09 -20.20
C TRP A 55 -16.77 -6.92 -20.31
N PRO A 56 -17.45 -6.25 -19.37
CA PRO A 56 -18.90 -6.03 -19.47
C PRO A 56 -19.32 -5.17 -20.70
N PHE A 57 -18.38 -4.87 -21.60
CA PHE A 57 -18.33 -3.70 -22.46
C PHE A 57 -17.84 -4.01 -23.88
N GLU A 58 -17.82 -5.27 -24.30
CA GLU A 58 -17.31 -5.69 -25.63
C GLU A 58 -18.01 -5.01 -26.81
N GLU A 59 -19.12 -4.28 -26.61
CA GLU A 59 -19.80 -3.52 -27.66
C GLU A 59 -20.22 -2.10 -27.21
N ASN A 60 -19.61 -1.54 -26.16
CA ASN A 60 -20.11 -0.30 -25.57
C ASN A 60 -19.02 0.63 -25.04
N LYS A 61 -19.36 1.92 -25.02
CA LYS A 61 -18.66 2.93 -24.23
C LYS A 61 -19.20 2.93 -22.81
N VAL A 62 -18.32 2.78 -21.83
CA VAL A 62 -18.68 2.83 -20.41
C VAL A 62 -17.80 3.79 -19.62
N SER A 63 -18.42 4.67 -18.86
CA SER A 63 -17.75 5.52 -17.87
C SER A 63 -18.22 5.18 -16.47
N ALA A 64 -17.29 4.95 -15.55
CA ALA A 64 -17.55 4.78 -14.13
C ALA A 64 -16.88 5.92 -13.35
N THR A 65 -17.65 6.73 -12.63
CA THR A 65 -17.13 7.86 -11.85
C THR A 65 -17.55 7.75 -10.39
N VAL A 66 -16.61 7.97 -9.47
CA VAL A 66 -16.85 7.89 -8.02
C VAL A 66 -16.51 9.23 -7.36
N PHE A 67 -17.50 9.81 -6.67
CA PHE A 67 -17.36 11.04 -5.90
C PHE A 67 -17.59 10.81 -4.42
N ARG A 68 -16.94 11.65 -3.61
CA ARG A 68 -17.31 11.92 -2.22
C ARG A 68 -17.92 13.32 -2.12
N GLU A 69 -19.18 13.39 -1.72
CA GLU A 69 -19.92 14.64 -1.57
C GLU A 69 -20.10 14.96 -0.08
N LYS A 70 -19.77 16.17 0.36
CA LYS A 70 -20.00 16.60 1.76
C LYS A 70 -21.45 17.06 1.89
N LEU A 71 -22.19 16.54 2.87
CA LEU A 71 -23.66 16.72 2.91
C LEU A 71 -24.12 18.17 3.11
N ASP A 72 -23.36 18.94 3.87
CA ASP A 72 -23.71 20.33 4.23
C ASP A 72 -23.10 21.36 3.26
N SER A 73 -22.60 20.94 2.09
CA SER A 73 -22.00 21.83 1.11
C SER A 73 -22.14 21.29 -0.31
N LYS A 74 -22.03 22.15 -1.33
CA LYS A 74 -21.92 21.67 -2.73
C LYS A 74 -20.55 21.10 -3.09
N GLN A 75 -19.62 20.94 -2.13
CA GLN A 75 -18.28 20.43 -2.39
C GLN A 75 -18.32 18.94 -2.73
N LYS A 76 -17.72 18.61 -3.87
CA LYS A 76 -17.53 17.24 -4.36
C LYS A 76 -16.06 17.00 -4.57
N LYS A 77 -15.56 15.89 -4.06
CA LYS A 77 -14.21 15.40 -4.32
C LYS A 77 -14.30 14.19 -5.23
N LEU A 78 -13.72 14.27 -6.43
CA LEU A 78 -13.52 13.10 -7.28
C LEU A 78 -12.57 12.13 -6.56
N LEU A 79 -12.99 10.87 -6.44
CA LEU A 79 -12.17 9.79 -5.91
C LEU A 79 -11.54 8.98 -7.04
N GLY A 80 -12.26 8.83 -8.15
CA GLY A 80 -11.70 8.33 -9.40
C GLY A 80 -12.73 8.24 -10.52
N GLN A 81 -12.25 8.12 -11.75
CA GLN A 81 -13.03 7.90 -12.96
C GLN A 81 -12.34 6.86 -13.84
N VAL A 82 -13.13 6.03 -14.52
CA VAL A 82 -12.64 5.11 -15.53
C VAL A 82 -13.54 5.24 -16.75
N ASP A 83 -12.97 5.63 -17.89
CA ASP A 83 -13.66 5.66 -19.18
C ASP A 83 -13.10 4.57 -20.08
N PHE A 84 -13.95 3.65 -20.51
CA PHE A 84 -13.64 2.59 -21.46
C PHE A 84 -14.42 2.81 -22.75
N ARG A 85 -13.72 2.75 -23.88
CA ARG A 85 -14.29 2.88 -25.23
C ARG A 85 -13.81 1.71 -26.07
N HIS A 86 -14.72 1.06 -26.79
CA HIS A 86 -14.43 -0.08 -27.63
C HIS A 86 -14.94 0.13 -29.06
N GLY A 87 -14.13 -0.26 -30.03
CA GLY A 87 -14.43 -0.27 -31.45
C GLY A 87 -13.92 -1.58 -32.09
N PRO A 88 -14.09 -1.78 -33.41
CA PRO A 88 -13.69 -3.02 -34.07
C PRO A 88 -12.18 -3.22 -33.91
N GLU A 89 -11.79 -4.27 -33.20
CA GLU A 89 -10.38 -4.63 -32.91
C GLU A 89 -9.56 -3.57 -32.12
N GLN A 90 -10.21 -2.56 -31.53
CA GLN A 90 -9.53 -1.48 -30.81
C GLN A 90 -10.24 -1.09 -29.52
N PHE A 91 -9.49 -0.61 -28.54
CA PHE A 91 -10.09 0.02 -27.36
C PHE A 91 -9.22 1.14 -26.79
N ARG A 92 -9.86 2.01 -26.01
CA ARG A 92 -9.22 3.05 -25.21
C ARG A 92 -9.73 2.98 -23.77
N LEU A 93 -8.81 3.01 -22.81
CA LEU A 93 -9.08 3.06 -21.38
C LEU A 93 -8.43 4.31 -20.80
N ARG A 94 -9.21 5.20 -20.19
CA ARG A 94 -8.74 6.35 -19.42
C ARG A 94 -9.05 6.12 -17.95
N ILE A 95 -8.07 6.27 -17.08
CA ILE A 95 -8.20 6.11 -15.63
C ILE A 95 -7.78 7.43 -14.99
N GLU A 96 -8.67 8.07 -14.26
CA GLU A 96 -8.39 9.25 -13.44
C GLU A 96 -8.48 8.89 -11.96
N ALA A 97 -7.43 9.13 -11.18
CA ALA A 97 -7.45 8.97 -9.73
C ALA A 97 -6.43 9.92 -9.08
N ALA A 98 -6.80 10.54 -7.96
CA ALA A 98 -5.91 11.43 -7.19
C ALA A 98 -5.21 12.52 -8.03
N ASN A 99 -5.97 13.18 -8.93
CA ASN A 99 -5.50 14.21 -9.87
C ASN A 99 -4.49 13.71 -10.91
N LYS A 100 -4.46 12.41 -11.19
CA LYS A 100 -3.64 11.81 -12.24
C LYS A 100 -4.52 11.09 -13.22
N GLU A 101 -4.18 11.23 -14.49
CA GLU A 101 -4.86 10.57 -15.58
C GLU A 101 -3.88 9.67 -16.34
N ILE A 102 -4.34 8.46 -16.64
CA ILE A 102 -3.62 7.45 -17.41
C ILE A 102 -4.49 7.10 -18.60
N GLU A 103 -3.89 7.05 -19.77
CA GLU A 103 -4.56 6.67 -21.00
C GLU A 103 -3.86 5.50 -21.66
N ILE A 104 -4.65 4.48 -21.99
CA ILE A 104 -4.20 3.25 -22.62
C ILE A 104 -5.00 3.09 -23.90
N GLY A 105 -4.32 2.90 -25.02
CA GLY A 105 -4.95 2.49 -26.27
C GLY A 105 -4.40 1.16 -26.73
N SER A 106 -5.25 0.33 -27.32
CA SER A 106 -4.89 -0.97 -27.87
C SER A 106 -5.53 -1.17 -29.24
N GLY A 107 -4.80 -1.81 -30.14
CA GLY A 107 -5.17 -2.13 -31.52
C GLY A 107 -4.03 -2.88 -32.18
N LYS A 108 -3.53 -2.39 -33.33
CA LYS A 108 -2.27 -2.88 -33.95
C LYS A 108 -1.04 -2.73 -33.05
N VAL A 109 -1.10 -1.83 -32.08
CA VAL A 109 -0.11 -1.64 -31.01
C VAL A 109 -0.84 -1.37 -29.70
N THR A 110 -0.18 -1.63 -28.59
CA THR A 110 -0.61 -1.14 -27.27
C THR A 110 0.22 0.07 -26.91
N TRP A 111 -0.40 1.14 -26.44
CA TRP A 111 0.31 2.32 -25.94
C TRP A 111 -0.24 2.79 -24.60
N LEU A 112 0.62 3.43 -23.81
CA LEU A 112 0.31 3.94 -22.48
C LEU A 112 0.91 5.33 -22.31
N SER A 113 0.13 6.28 -21.77
CA SER A 113 0.56 7.67 -21.61
C SER A 113 -0.26 8.45 -20.58
N ARG A 114 0.18 9.69 -20.33
CA ARG A 114 -0.61 10.70 -19.64
C ARG A 114 -1.33 11.58 -20.67
N PRO A 115 -2.62 11.91 -20.51
CA PRO A 115 -3.33 12.84 -21.37
C PRO A 115 -2.61 14.19 -21.50
N GLY A 116 -2.39 14.64 -22.75
CA GLY A 116 -1.66 15.87 -23.06
C GLY A 116 -0.15 15.85 -22.76
N GLY A 117 0.41 14.70 -22.36
CA GLY A 117 1.84 14.53 -22.14
C GLY A 117 2.59 14.22 -23.44
N ASN A 118 3.92 14.40 -23.45
CA ASN A 118 4.77 14.16 -24.62
C ASN A 118 5.48 12.79 -24.60
N VAL A 119 5.07 11.86 -23.73
CA VAL A 119 5.73 10.55 -23.56
C VAL A 119 4.73 9.40 -23.64
N TYR A 120 5.06 8.42 -24.48
CA TYR A 120 4.22 7.27 -24.78
C TYR A 120 5.05 5.99 -24.73
N PHE A 121 4.63 5.02 -23.94
CA PHE A 121 5.20 3.68 -23.95
C PHE A 121 4.47 2.86 -24.99
N VAL A 122 5.18 2.16 -25.88
CA VAL A 122 4.57 1.40 -26.99
C VAL A 122 5.03 -0.06 -26.94
N ALA A 123 4.09 -0.97 -27.13
CA ALA A 123 4.33 -2.40 -27.19
C ALA A 123 3.56 -3.06 -28.34
N LYS A 124 3.89 -4.33 -28.60
CA LYS A 124 3.03 -5.22 -29.39
C LYS A 124 1.60 -5.25 -28.81
N PRO A 125 0.58 -5.61 -29.59
CA PRO A 125 -0.77 -5.83 -29.06
C PRO A 125 -0.74 -6.76 -27.86
N THR A 126 -1.44 -6.38 -26.79
CA THR A 126 -1.61 -7.21 -25.59
C THR A 126 -3.07 -7.58 -25.43
N ALA A 127 -3.34 -8.85 -25.12
CA ALA A 127 -4.69 -9.34 -24.83
C ALA A 127 -5.12 -9.09 -23.36
N PHE A 128 -4.23 -8.45 -22.60
CA PHE A 128 -4.39 -8.15 -21.17
C PHE A 128 -4.69 -9.37 -20.26
N PRO A 129 -4.02 -10.54 -20.44
CA PRO A 129 -4.29 -11.74 -19.63
C PRO A 129 -4.07 -11.55 -18.12
N GLU A 130 -3.03 -10.83 -17.69
CA GLU A 130 -2.74 -10.59 -16.28
C GLU A 130 -3.75 -9.62 -15.66
N SER A 131 -4.13 -8.57 -16.38
CA SER A 131 -5.17 -7.63 -15.94
C SER A 131 -6.54 -8.32 -15.83
N ARG A 132 -6.87 -9.19 -16.79
CA ARG A 132 -8.07 -10.05 -16.74
C ARG A 132 -8.05 -10.94 -15.49
N ARG A 133 -6.92 -11.59 -15.20
CA ARG A 133 -6.76 -12.42 -13.99
C ARG A 133 -6.93 -11.60 -12.71
N ALA A 134 -6.36 -10.40 -12.64
CA ALA A 134 -6.51 -9.50 -11.50
C ALA A 134 -7.98 -9.09 -11.27
N LEU A 135 -8.75 -8.87 -12.33
CA LEU A 135 -10.20 -8.61 -12.23
C LEU A 135 -11.00 -9.85 -11.81
N ALA A 136 -10.64 -11.03 -12.31
CA ALA A 136 -11.26 -12.28 -11.86
C ALA A 136 -10.99 -12.56 -10.38
N GLU A 137 -9.76 -12.30 -9.91
CA GLU A 137 -9.41 -12.32 -8.49
C GLU A 137 -10.31 -11.35 -7.71
N ALA A 138 -10.48 -10.11 -8.18
CA ALA A 138 -11.40 -9.12 -7.59
C ALA A 138 -12.82 -9.68 -7.44
N GLY A 139 -13.34 -10.29 -8.52
CA GLY A 139 -14.67 -10.89 -8.55
C GLY A 139 -14.85 -12.05 -7.55
N LYS A 140 -13.77 -12.71 -7.10
CA LYS A 140 -13.82 -13.75 -6.06
C LYS A 140 -13.98 -13.16 -4.65
N TRP A 141 -13.46 -11.96 -4.41
CA TRP A 141 -13.55 -11.28 -3.10
C TRP A 141 -14.91 -10.62 -2.85
N MET A 142 -15.67 -10.37 -3.91
CA MET A 142 -17.00 -9.77 -3.82
C MET A 142 -17.94 -10.68 -3.00
N PRO A 143 -18.59 -10.18 -1.93
CA PRO A 143 -19.47 -10.97 -1.07
C PRO A 143 -20.54 -11.74 -1.87
N ARG A 144 -20.79 -13.00 -1.55
CA ARG A 144 -21.89 -13.77 -2.16
C ARG A 144 -22.98 -14.04 -1.14
N PRO A 145 -23.78 -13.03 -0.77
CA PRO A 145 -24.79 -13.21 0.24
C PRO A 145 -25.80 -14.27 -0.20
N ARG A 146 -26.08 -15.23 0.68
CA ARG A 146 -27.16 -16.23 0.53
C ARG A 146 -28.51 -15.49 0.42
N TRP A 147 -29.53 -16.16 -0.10
CA TRP A 147 -30.84 -15.55 -0.32
C TRP A 147 -31.42 -14.87 0.93
N TRP A 148 -31.22 -15.42 2.12
CA TRP A 148 -31.67 -14.82 3.38
C TRP A 148 -30.83 -13.61 3.81
N GLN A 149 -29.53 -13.59 3.52
CA GLN A 149 -28.66 -12.41 3.74
C GLN A 149 -29.06 -11.28 2.82
N ARG A 150 -29.41 -11.61 1.57
CA ARG A 150 -29.98 -10.66 0.61
C ARG A 150 -31.32 -10.12 1.11
N LEU A 151 -32.18 -10.99 1.63
CA LEU A 151 -33.44 -10.61 2.26
C LEU A 151 -33.22 -9.66 3.44
N ALA A 152 -32.29 -9.98 4.34
CA ALA A 152 -31.95 -9.16 5.50
C ALA A 152 -31.36 -7.80 5.11
N LEU A 153 -30.45 -7.77 4.12
CA LEU A 153 -29.88 -6.53 3.59
C LEU A 153 -30.94 -5.69 2.85
N SER A 154 -31.81 -6.32 2.06
CA SER A 154 -32.96 -5.65 1.43
C SER A 154 -33.97 -5.15 2.46
N ALA A 155 -34.18 -5.87 3.56
CA ALA A 155 -35.03 -5.41 4.65
C ALA A 155 -34.40 -4.19 5.31
N ALA A 156 -33.11 -4.23 5.64
CA ALA A 156 -32.39 -3.11 6.24
C ALA A 156 -32.21 -1.90 5.29
N ALA A 157 -32.14 -2.12 3.98
CA ALA A 157 -31.98 -1.07 2.99
C ALA A 157 -33.32 -0.53 2.47
N HIS A 158 -34.46 -1.17 2.76
CA HIS A 158 -35.79 -0.82 2.29
C HIS A 158 -35.83 -0.23 0.84
N PRO A 159 -35.37 -0.97 -0.19
CA PRO A 159 -35.40 -0.52 -1.56
C PRO A 159 -36.85 -0.38 -2.03
N ILE A 160 -37.21 0.81 -2.53
CA ILE A 160 -38.54 1.08 -3.09
C ILE A 160 -38.39 1.80 -4.42
N ILE A 161 -39.03 1.30 -5.47
CA ILE A 161 -39.20 2.03 -6.73
C ILE A 161 -40.10 3.22 -6.43
N THR A 162 -39.53 4.42 -6.55
CA THR A 162 -40.17 5.71 -6.26
C THR A 162 -40.53 6.50 -7.51
N GLY A 163 -40.17 6.01 -8.69
CA GLY A 163 -40.59 6.62 -9.94
C GLY A 163 -39.89 6.07 -11.17
N LEU A 164 -40.25 6.65 -12.30
CA LEU A 164 -39.63 6.46 -13.60
C LEU A 164 -39.03 7.79 -14.06
N GLU A 165 -37.83 7.74 -14.62
CA GLU A 165 -37.14 8.87 -15.23
C GLU A 165 -36.90 8.56 -16.71
N ARG A 166 -37.07 9.57 -17.57
CA ARG A 166 -36.71 9.48 -18.98
C ARG A 166 -35.40 10.21 -19.20
N HIS A 167 -34.38 9.48 -19.61
CA HIS A 167 -33.09 10.03 -20.04
C HIS A 167 -33.03 10.00 -21.57
N LYS A 168 -31.94 10.52 -22.16
CA LYS A 168 -31.80 10.60 -23.63
C LYS A 168 -31.69 9.22 -24.28
N ASP A 169 -31.20 8.24 -23.54
CA ASP A 169 -30.85 6.88 -23.93
C ASP A 169 -31.87 5.83 -23.48
N GLY A 170 -32.93 6.22 -22.74
CA GLY A 170 -34.01 5.30 -22.39
C GLY A 170 -34.82 5.69 -21.15
N LEU A 171 -35.56 4.72 -20.63
CA LEU A 171 -36.33 4.81 -19.39
C LEU A 171 -35.57 4.15 -18.23
N TYR A 172 -35.67 4.76 -17.06
CA TYR A 172 -34.93 4.37 -15.86
C TYR A 172 -35.85 4.30 -14.65
N TRP A 173 -35.68 3.26 -13.84
CA TRP A 173 -36.29 3.13 -12.52
C TRP A 173 -35.53 3.94 -11.49
N ARG A 174 -36.24 4.78 -10.73
CA ARG A 174 -35.71 5.43 -9.53
C ARG A 174 -35.99 4.57 -8.32
N ILE A 175 -34.94 4.10 -7.65
CA ILE A 175 -35.01 3.27 -6.44
C ILE A 175 -34.53 4.09 -5.25
N SER A 176 -35.37 4.31 -4.24
CA SER A 176 -34.94 4.88 -2.96
C SER A 176 -34.47 3.77 -2.04
N LEU A 177 -33.38 4.02 -1.30
CA LEU A 177 -32.77 3.12 -0.32
C LEU A 177 -32.69 3.85 1.03
N GLN A 178 -32.69 3.11 2.14
CA GLN A 178 -32.38 3.68 3.45
C GLN A 178 -30.94 4.20 3.45
N GLY A 179 -30.82 5.54 3.45
CA GLY A 179 -29.53 6.22 3.32
C GLY A 179 -29.08 6.42 1.87
N GLY A 180 -29.92 6.27 0.84
CA GLY A 180 -29.45 6.45 -0.54
C GLY A 180 -30.51 6.45 -1.63
N LYS A 181 -30.06 6.57 -2.87
CA LYS A 181 -30.89 6.43 -4.08
C LYS A 181 -30.08 5.70 -5.14
N ALA A 182 -30.77 4.96 -6.00
CA ALA A 182 -30.19 4.34 -7.17
C ALA A 182 -31.09 4.58 -8.39
N THR A 183 -30.48 4.63 -9.56
CA THR A 183 -31.18 4.72 -10.84
C THR A 183 -30.76 3.51 -11.68
N VAL A 184 -31.73 2.78 -12.23
CA VAL A 184 -31.50 1.53 -12.98
C VAL A 184 -32.22 1.59 -14.31
N ALA A 185 -31.51 1.46 -15.42
CA ALA A 185 -32.08 1.41 -16.76
C ALA A 185 -33.05 0.24 -16.94
N MET A 186 -33.99 0.36 -17.89
CA MET A 186 -34.97 -0.71 -18.21
C MET A 186 -34.34 -2.00 -18.75
N ASP A 187 -33.17 -1.91 -19.39
CA ASP A 187 -32.33 -3.08 -19.73
C ASP A 187 -31.66 -3.72 -18.50
N ARG A 188 -32.05 -3.21 -17.32
CA ARG A 188 -31.67 -3.61 -15.98
C ARG A 188 -30.27 -3.18 -15.59
N TRP A 189 -29.59 -2.22 -16.22
CA TRP A 189 -28.25 -1.77 -15.77
C TRP A 189 -28.29 -0.71 -14.68
N LEU A 190 -27.38 -0.78 -13.71
CA LEU A 190 -27.18 0.30 -12.73
C LEU A 190 -26.59 1.52 -13.44
N ASP A 191 -27.24 2.67 -13.29
CA ASP A 191 -26.86 3.95 -13.90
C ASP A 191 -26.25 4.92 -12.87
N GLU A 192 -26.90 5.04 -11.71
CA GLU A 192 -26.39 5.88 -10.63
C GLU A 192 -26.66 5.21 -9.29
N LEU A 193 -25.72 5.33 -8.35
CA LEU A 193 -25.86 4.89 -6.97
C LEU A 193 -25.31 5.97 -6.03
N TYR A 194 -26.19 6.54 -5.22
CA TYR A 194 -25.88 7.51 -4.18
C TYR A 194 -26.11 6.89 -2.81
N VAL A 195 -25.05 6.77 -1.98
CA VAL A 195 -25.08 6.10 -0.68
C VAL A 195 -24.49 6.99 0.41
N LYS A 196 -25.29 7.25 1.43
CA LYS A 196 -24.95 7.93 2.68
C LYS A 196 -24.92 6.89 3.80
N LYS A 197 -23.79 6.80 4.49
CA LYS A 197 -23.68 6.03 5.72
C LYS A 197 -24.45 6.76 6.85
N PRO A 198 -25.27 6.08 7.67
CA PRO A 198 -25.89 6.68 8.84
C PRO A 198 -24.86 7.37 9.74
N GLY A 199 -25.12 8.61 10.16
CA GLY A 199 -24.22 9.42 10.98
C GLY A 199 -22.99 10.01 10.26
N ALA A 200 -22.77 9.72 8.97
CA ALA A 200 -21.67 10.33 8.22
C ALA A 200 -22.03 11.74 7.73
N ASN A 201 -21.04 12.63 7.70
CA ASN A 201 -21.13 13.98 7.10
C ASN A 201 -20.81 14.00 5.59
N TYR A 202 -20.69 12.83 4.97
CA TYR A 202 -20.45 12.65 3.55
C TYR A 202 -21.33 11.53 2.96
N ALA A 203 -21.55 11.61 1.65
CA ALA A 203 -22.12 10.56 0.83
C ALA A 203 -21.16 10.17 -0.29
N TRP A 204 -21.33 8.95 -0.78
CA TRP A 204 -20.66 8.41 -1.95
C TRP A 204 -21.62 8.48 -3.13
N ARG A 205 -21.15 8.91 -4.28
CA ARG A 205 -21.90 8.89 -5.52
C ARG A 205 -21.12 8.15 -6.58
N ILE A 206 -21.69 7.07 -7.09
CA ILE A 206 -21.16 6.24 -8.17
C ILE A 206 -22.05 6.45 -9.38
N ILE A 207 -21.46 6.85 -10.49
CA ILE A 207 -22.15 7.06 -11.76
C ILE A 207 -21.58 6.05 -12.75
N LEU A 208 -22.45 5.26 -13.37
CA LEU A 208 -22.14 4.31 -14.42
C LEU A 208 -22.93 4.72 -15.67
N ARG A 209 -22.27 5.24 -16.70
CA ARG A 209 -22.93 5.54 -17.98
C ARG A 209 -22.52 4.53 -19.00
N ARG A 210 -23.50 4.01 -19.75
CA ARG A 210 -23.28 3.13 -20.90
C ARG A 210 -23.88 3.81 -22.13
N GLN A 211 -23.13 3.86 -23.21
CA GLN A 211 -23.67 4.26 -24.52
C GLN A 211 -23.55 3.06 -25.46
N PRO A 212 -24.67 2.55 -26.00
CA PRO A 212 -24.65 1.46 -26.96
C PRO A 212 -24.09 1.93 -28.30
N GLY A 213 -23.34 1.05 -28.98
CA GLY A 213 -22.82 1.28 -30.32
C GLY A 213 -21.29 1.17 -30.40
N ILE A 214 -20.82 0.82 -31.60
CA ILE A 214 -19.41 0.79 -31.97
C ILE A 214 -18.97 2.24 -32.21
N GLU A 215 -18.06 2.76 -31.39
CA GLU A 215 -17.54 4.13 -31.54
C GLU A 215 -16.42 4.15 -32.59
N ASP A 216 -16.38 5.19 -33.44
CA ASP A 216 -15.25 5.38 -34.35
C ASP A 216 -14.02 5.82 -33.54
N LEU A 217 -13.08 4.89 -33.37
CA LEU A 217 -11.82 5.12 -32.68
C LEU A 217 -10.71 5.62 -33.61
N SER A 218 -11.01 5.93 -34.89
CA SER A 218 -10.03 6.39 -35.89
C SER A 218 -9.26 7.65 -35.48
N ALA A 219 -9.88 8.50 -34.66
CA ALA A 219 -9.26 9.71 -34.09
C ALA A 219 -8.23 9.40 -32.98
N PHE A 220 -8.22 8.20 -32.41
CA PHE A 220 -7.25 7.78 -31.38
C PHE A 220 -6.01 7.17 -32.02
N GLN A 221 -5.20 8.01 -32.66
CA GLN A 221 -3.92 7.58 -33.18
C GLN A 221 -2.85 7.66 -32.09
N ALA A 222 -1.97 6.65 -32.06
CA ALA A 222 -0.75 6.73 -31.26
C ALA A 222 0.05 7.97 -31.73
N PRO A 223 0.37 8.91 -30.83
CA PRO A 223 1.06 10.13 -31.22
C PRO A 223 2.48 9.88 -31.72
N SER A 224 2.97 10.78 -32.57
CA SER A 224 4.12 10.56 -33.44
C SER A 224 5.50 10.75 -32.80
N VAL A 225 5.61 11.16 -31.53
CA VAL A 225 6.90 11.49 -30.89
C VAL A 225 7.13 10.71 -29.59
N ALA A 226 8.34 10.15 -29.48
CA ALA A 226 8.97 9.41 -28.39
C ALA A 226 8.22 8.17 -27.85
N ALA A 227 8.36 7.05 -28.58
CA ALA A 227 7.91 5.72 -28.19
C ALA A 227 9.04 4.93 -27.51
N VAL A 228 9.07 4.91 -26.16
CA VAL A 228 9.91 3.93 -25.45
C VAL A 228 9.27 2.56 -25.70
N LYS A 229 9.96 1.70 -26.46
CA LYS A 229 9.49 0.34 -26.70
C LYS A 229 9.60 -0.46 -25.41
N VAL A 230 8.47 -1.04 -25.00
CA VAL A 230 8.36 -1.86 -23.79
C VAL A 230 7.69 -3.18 -24.11
N SER A 231 7.80 -4.15 -23.20
CA SER A 231 7.13 -5.44 -23.38
C SER A 231 5.62 -5.32 -23.16
N ALA A 232 4.85 -5.97 -24.03
CA ALA A 232 3.39 -6.08 -23.89
C ALA A 232 2.99 -6.73 -22.55
N ASN A 233 3.80 -7.69 -22.08
CA ASN A 233 3.63 -8.34 -20.79
C ASN A 233 3.88 -7.39 -19.61
N GLU A 234 4.84 -6.47 -19.73
CA GLU A 234 5.14 -5.51 -18.66
C GLU A 234 4.05 -4.44 -18.54
N ILE A 235 3.48 -3.97 -19.66
CA ILE A 235 2.30 -3.09 -19.65
C ILE A 235 1.13 -3.78 -18.94
N ASP A 236 0.85 -5.03 -19.30
CA ASP A 236 -0.25 -5.79 -18.72
C ASP A 236 -0.04 -6.07 -17.22
N LYS A 237 1.16 -6.48 -16.80
CA LYS A 237 1.50 -6.64 -15.37
C LYS A 237 1.40 -5.34 -14.58
N SER A 238 1.77 -4.20 -15.19
CA SER A 238 1.64 -2.88 -14.59
C SER A 238 0.18 -2.50 -14.34
N LEU A 239 -0.68 -2.76 -15.32
CA LEU A 239 -2.12 -2.55 -15.18
C LEU A 239 -2.73 -3.51 -14.14
N ALA A 240 -2.36 -4.79 -14.18
CA ALA A 240 -2.78 -5.78 -13.20
C ALA A 240 -2.38 -5.40 -11.76
N ALA A 241 -1.15 -4.92 -11.56
CA ALA A 241 -0.67 -4.44 -10.26
C ALA A 241 -1.44 -3.21 -9.79
N ALA A 242 -1.73 -2.25 -10.68
CA ALA A 242 -2.56 -1.09 -10.36
C ALA A 242 -3.98 -1.49 -9.92
N ILE A 243 -4.60 -2.45 -10.63
CA ILE A 243 -5.90 -3.03 -10.25
C ILE A 243 -5.81 -3.65 -8.84
N ARG A 244 -4.79 -4.49 -8.58
CA ARG A 244 -4.59 -5.12 -7.26
C ARG A 244 -4.38 -4.09 -6.15
N ILE A 245 -3.63 -3.01 -6.39
CA ILE A 245 -3.43 -1.91 -5.43
C ILE A 245 -4.75 -1.21 -5.10
N LEU A 246 -5.56 -0.91 -6.11
CA LEU A 246 -6.90 -0.32 -5.90
C LEU A 246 -7.79 -1.24 -5.05
N LEU A 247 -7.73 -2.55 -5.32
CA LEU A 247 -8.54 -3.55 -4.62
C LEU A 247 -8.08 -3.82 -3.18
N LEU A 248 -6.79 -3.69 -2.86
CA LEU A 248 -6.29 -3.84 -1.49
C LEU A 248 -7.02 -2.91 -0.51
N ASN A 249 -7.30 -1.68 -0.94
CA ASN A 249 -8.03 -0.70 -0.14
C ASN A 249 -9.50 -1.07 0.10
N LEU A 250 -10.04 -2.03 -0.66
CA LEU A 250 -11.41 -2.53 -0.54
C LEU A 250 -11.49 -3.87 0.22
N GLN A 251 -10.37 -4.56 0.38
CA GLN A 251 -10.33 -5.85 1.05
C GLN A 251 -10.29 -5.69 2.58
N PRO A 252 -10.96 -6.60 3.34
CA PRO A 252 -10.75 -6.67 4.78
C PRO A 252 -9.29 -7.04 5.09
N VAL A 253 -8.77 -6.52 6.19
CA VAL A 253 -7.46 -6.93 6.72
C VAL A 253 -7.67 -8.26 7.43
N ASN A 254 -7.19 -9.35 6.84
CA ASN A 254 -7.18 -10.66 7.48
C ASN A 254 -5.81 -10.86 8.14
N HIS A 255 -5.81 -11.25 9.42
CA HIS A 255 -4.58 -11.68 10.08
C HIS A 255 -4.14 -13.03 9.49
N GLU A 256 -2.87 -13.13 9.12
CA GLU A 256 -2.30 -14.43 8.77
C GLU A 256 -2.37 -15.34 10.01
N PRO A 257 -2.86 -16.58 9.87
CA PRO A 257 -2.95 -17.50 11.00
C PRO A 257 -1.56 -17.79 11.57
N ASP A 258 -1.53 -18.07 12.87
CA ASP A 258 -0.31 -18.49 13.54
C ASP A 258 0.26 -19.74 12.85
N LYS A 259 1.55 -19.70 12.53
CA LYS A 259 2.24 -20.80 11.85
C LYS A 259 3.73 -20.78 12.13
N LEU A 260 4.34 -21.96 11.99
CA LEU A 260 5.78 -22.15 12.11
C LEU A 260 6.23 -23.04 10.94
N GLU A 261 7.09 -22.50 10.08
CA GLU A 261 7.59 -23.17 8.88
C GLU A 261 9.13 -23.13 8.86
N TYR A 262 9.74 -24.14 8.25
CA TYR A 262 11.18 -24.26 8.12
C TYR A 262 11.58 -24.50 6.67
N GLN A 263 12.73 -23.95 6.27
CA GLN A 263 13.38 -24.25 5.01
C GLN A 263 14.88 -24.31 5.25
N GLY A 264 15.47 -25.51 5.18
CA GLY A 264 16.86 -25.69 5.61
C GLY A 264 17.06 -25.18 7.05
N LYS A 265 17.98 -24.23 7.23
CA LYS A 265 18.24 -23.57 8.52
C LYS A 265 17.31 -22.38 8.81
N GLY A 266 16.56 -21.92 7.82
CA GLY A 266 15.65 -20.80 7.94
C GLY A 266 14.34 -21.19 8.62
N ARG A 267 13.75 -20.25 9.36
CA ARG A 267 12.52 -20.45 10.13
C ARG A 267 11.60 -19.24 10.04
N LEU A 268 10.36 -19.43 9.59
CA LEU A 268 9.31 -18.41 9.63
C LEU A 268 8.35 -18.71 10.78
N LEU A 269 8.21 -17.76 11.68
CA LEU A 269 7.18 -17.76 12.73
C LEU A 269 6.19 -16.64 12.45
N VAL A 270 4.91 -17.00 12.32
CA VAL A 270 3.80 -16.04 12.36
C VAL A 270 3.07 -16.21 13.68
N ARG A 271 2.93 -15.11 14.42
CA ARG A 271 2.21 -15.10 15.70
C ARG A 271 1.39 -13.82 15.83
N ASN A 272 0.09 -13.93 16.08
CA ASN A 272 -0.84 -12.81 16.11
C ASN A 272 -0.76 -11.92 14.85
N GLY A 273 -0.56 -12.55 13.68
CA GLY A 273 -0.39 -11.86 12.40
C GLY A 273 0.96 -11.13 12.20
N GLN A 274 1.93 -11.31 13.09
CA GLN A 274 3.28 -10.73 12.97
C GLN A 274 4.28 -11.78 12.48
N ARG A 275 5.10 -11.43 11.50
CA ARG A 275 6.11 -12.32 10.92
C ARG A 275 7.49 -12.09 11.53
N SER A 276 8.12 -13.16 11.97
CA SER A 276 9.53 -13.19 12.36
C SER A 276 10.24 -14.25 11.53
N LEU A 277 11.32 -13.89 10.86
CA LEU A 277 12.04 -14.75 9.93
C LEU A 277 13.49 -14.91 10.37
N TYR A 278 13.90 -16.11 10.76
CA TYR A 278 15.31 -16.43 10.99
C TYR A 278 15.93 -16.98 9.70
N LEU A 279 17.11 -16.50 9.34
CA LEU A 279 17.86 -16.88 8.15
C LEU A 279 19.32 -17.17 8.52
N GLU A 280 19.88 -18.27 8.00
CA GLU A 280 21.26 -18.66 8.29
C GLU A 280 21.95 -19.31 7.10
N GLY A 281 23.22 -18.95 6.88
CA GLY A 281 24.11 -19.65 5.96
C GLY A 281 24.90 -18.72 5.04
N THR A 282 25.23 -19.25 3.86
CA THR A 282 25.80 -18.48 2.75
C THR A 282 24.80 -17.47 2.18
N PRO A 283 25.24 -16.44 1.44
CA PRO A 283 24.32 -15.46 0.85
C PRO A 283 23.21 -16.10 0.02
N TYR A 284 23.55 -17.07 -0.84
CA TYR A 284 22.56 -17.81 -1.63
C TYR A 284 21.55 -18.57 -0.76
N GLU A 285 22.01 -19.28 0.28
CA GLU A 285 21.12 -20.03 1.18
C GLU A 285 20.16 -19.10 1.92
N ILE A 286 20.64 -17.96 2.44
CA ILE A 286 19.82 -16.93 3.09
C ILE A 286 18.75 -16.42 2.13
N GLY A 287 19.15 -16.09 0.90
CA GLY A 287 18.25 -15.67 -0.16
C GLY A 287 17.17 -16.72 -0.43
N TYR A 288 17.58 -17.98 -0.63
CA TYR A 288 16.67 -19.08 -0.93
C TYR A 288 15.66 -19.34 0.21
N GLN A 289 16.13 -19.34 1.46
CA GLN A 289 15.29 -19.48 2.64
C GLN A 289 14.24 -18.35 2.72
N HIS A 290 14.68 -17.11 2.53
CA HIS A 290 13.80 -15.93 2.51
C HIS A 290 12.75 -16.04 1.42
N GLY A 291 13.18 -16.33 0.18
CA GLY A 291 12.30 -16.47 -0.97
C GLY A 291 11.29 -17.60 -0.81
N LYS A 292 11.69 -18.74 -0.25
CA LYS A 292 10.83 -19.90 -0.11
C LYS A 292 9.78 -19.72 0.97
N LEU A 293 10.20 -19.32 2.16
CA LEU A 293 9.33 -19.14 3.34
C LEU A 293 8.34 -17.99 3.15
N LEU A 294 8.71 -16.95 2.40
CA LEU A 294 7.86 -15.78 2.13
C LEU A 294 7.42 -15.67 0.66
N SER A 295 7.46 -16.75 -0.12
CA SER A 295 7.25 -16.74 -1.59
C SER A 295 6.03 -15.92 -2.05
N SER A 296 4.88 -16.10 -1.40
CA SER A 296 3.65 -15.37 -1.71
C SER A 296 3.75 -13.88 -1.37
N SER A 297 4.37 -13.55 -0.23
CA SER A 297 4.61 -12.17 0.20
C SER A 297 5.62 -11.45 -0.69
N VAL A 298 6.74 -12.11 -1.04
CA VAL A 298 7.75 -11.59 -1.97
C VAL A 298 7.12 -11.27 -3.31
N ARG A 299 6.33 -12.20 -3.87
CA ARG A 299 5.64 -12.00 -5.15
C ARG A 299 4.68 -10.82 -5.10
N ARG A 300 3.79 -10.76 -4.10
CA ARG A 300 2.83 -9.66 -3.95
C ARG A 300 3.52 -8.31 -3.79
N LEU A 301 4.55 -8.23 -2.95
CA LEU A 301 5.26 -6.97 -2.70
C LEU A 301 5.97 -6.51 -3.96
N THR A 302 6.73 -7.41 -4.58
CA THR A 302 7.51 -7.14 -5.78
C THR A 302 6.62 -6.70 -6.93
N GLU A 303 5.46 -7.36 -7.13
CA GLU A 303 4.48 -6.94 -8.13
C GLU A 303 3.98 -5.51 -7.90
N ARG A 304 3.64 -5.18 -6.64
CA ARG A 304 3.11 -3.85 -6.29
C ARG A 304 4.14 -2.76 -6.49
N ILE A 305 5.39 -2.96 -6.07
CA ILE A 305 6.43 -1.92 -6.16
C ILE A 305 6.98 -1.79 -7.58
N VAL A 306 7.35 -2.89 -8.24
CA VAL A 306 8.02 -2.84 -9.55
C VAL A 306 7.04 -2.48 -10.66
N TYR A 307 5.86 -3.09 -10.68
CA TYR A 307 4.88 -2.87 -11.74
C TYR A 307 3.86 -1.80 -11.36
N GLY A 308 3.37 -1.80 -10.12
CA GLY A 308 2.37 -0.81 -9.67
C GLY A 308 2.95 0.58 -9.46
N VAL A 309 3.93 0.71 -8.57
CA VAL A 309 4.58 2.00 -8.30
C VAL A 309 5.54 2.38 -9.44
N GLY A 310 6.22 1.42 -10.05
CA GLY A 310 7.02 1.66 -11.25
C GLY A 310 6.21 2.22 -12.43
N LEU A 311 4.93 1.86 -12.58
CA LEU A 311 4.05 2.50 -13.56
C LEU A 311 3.83 3.98 -13.25
N TYR A 312 3.60 4.32 -11.99
CA TYR A 312 3.48 5.71 -11.55
C TYR A 312 4.76 6.51 -11.84
N TYR A 313 5.93 5.94 -11.52
CA TYR A 313 7.22 6.52 -11.86
C TYR A 313 7.34 6.76 -13.36
N SER A 314 6.98 5.76 -14.16
CA SER A 314 7.12 5.81 -15.62
C SER A 314 6.30 6.91 -16.26
N LEU A 315 5.09 7.11 -15.76
CA LEU A 315 4.20 8.18 -16.22
C LEU A 315 4.64 9.57 -15.77
N GLU A 316 5.21 9.70 -14.57
CA GLU A 316 5.67 10.98 -14.02
C GLU A 316 6.97 11.45 -14.67
N LYS A 317 7.92 10.52 -14.87
CA LYS A 317 9.27 10.82 -15.36
C LYS A 317 9.40 10.66 -16.86
N GLY A 318 8.46 9.98 -17.51
CA GLY A 318 8.56 9.65 -18.93
C GLY A 318 9.63 8.60 -19.24
N GLN A 319 10.02 7.80 -18.26
CA GLN A 319 11.08 6.79 -18.38
C GLN A 319 10.56 5.45 -17.87
N TRP A 320 10.73 4.36 -18.62
CA TRP A 320 10.18 3.07 -18.20
C TRP A 320 10.95 2.54 -17.00
N PHE A 321 10.28 2.38 -15.85
CA PHE A 321 10.91 2.06 -14.58
C PHE A 321 11.83 0.83 -14.64
N LEU A 322 11.41 -0.25 -15.29
CA LEU A 322 12.22 -1.46 -15.42
C LEU A 322 13.53 -1.21 -16.21
N ASN A 323 13.50 -0.34 -17.21
CA ASN A 323 14.69 0.03 -17.96
C ASN A 323 15.62 0.91 -17.11
N GLU A 324 15.06 1.86 -16.36
CA GLU A 324 15.84 2.70 -15.45
C GLU A 324 16.44 1.87 -14.32
N ALA A 325 15.67 1.00 -13.67
CA ALA A 325 16.16 0.09 -12.65
C ALA A 325 17.33 -0.76 -13.16
N LYS A 326 17.26 -1.31 -14.38
CA LYS A 326 18.37 -2.02 -15.02
C LYS A 326 19.61 -1.13 -15.18
N LYS A 327 19.46 0.11 -15.66
CA LYS A 327 20.59 1.06 -15.77
C LYS A 327 21.20 1.38 -14.41
N VAL A 328 20.37 1.59 -13.39
CA VAL A 328 20.83 1.88 -12.02
C VAL A 328 21.59 0.69 -11.44
N ILE A 329 21.08 -0.53 -11.60
CA ILE A 329 21.77 -1.76 -11.18
C ILE A 329 23.15 -1.84 -11.83
N GLU A 330 23.28 -1.60 -13.13
CA GLU A 330 24.58 -1.64 -13.81
C GLU A 330 25.53 -0.53 -13.36
N ARG A 331 25.03 0.69 -13.13
CA ARG A 331 25.83 1.79 -12.54
C ARG A 331 26.32 1.47 -11.13
N GLN A 332 25.49 0.79 -10.34
CA GLN A 332 25.78 0.45 -8.94
C GLN A 332 26.58 -0.83 -8.77
N ARG A 333 26.59 -1.71 -9.78
CA ARG A 333 27.28 -3.01 -9.76
C ARG A 333 28.73 -2.94 -9.25
N PRO A 334 29.57 -1.97 -9.65
CA PRO A 334 30.95 -1.87 -9.14
C PRO A 334 31.04 -1.56 -7.64
N PHE A 335 29.97 -1.03 -7.03
CA PHE A 335 29.92 -0.60 -5.64
C PHE A 335 29.12 -1.56 -4.74
N ILE A 336 28.52 -2.61 -5.32
CA ILE A 336 27.74 -3.62 -4.60
C ILE A 336 28.61 -4.88 -4.47
N ALA A 337 28.78 -5.33 -3.23
CA ALA A 337 29.52 -6.56 -2.95
C ALA A 337 28.84 -7.79 -3.61
N PRO A 338 29.59 -8.70 -4.26
CA PRO A 338 29.03 -9.82 -5.02
C PRO A 338 28.07 -10.72 -4.22
N GLU A 339 28.28 -10.86 -2.90
CA GLU A 339 27.41 -11.62 -2.02
C GLU A 339 25.94 -11.15 -2.04
N TYR A 340 25.69 -9.85 -2.22
CA TYR A 340 24.32 -9.33 -2.27
C TYR A 340 23.62 -9.71 -3.57
N PHE A 341 24.36 -9.85 -4.68
CA PHE A 341 23.81 -10.42 -5.92
C PHE A 341 23.53 -11.92 -5.77
N GLU A 342 24.38 -12.65 -5.07
CA GLU A 342 24.16 -14.07 -4.77
C GLU A 342 22.96 -14.31 -3.85
N GLU A 343 22.73 -13.44 -2.88
CA GLU A 343 21.51 -13.48 -2.06
C GLU A 343 20.26 -13.15 -2.86
N MET A 344 20.31 -12.14 -3.75
CA MET A 344 19.20 -11.85 -4.66
C MET A 344 18.92 -13.03 -5.61
N ARG A 345 19.95 -13.76 -6.03
CA ARG A 345 19.81 -15.00 -6.82
C ARG A 345 19.09 -16.09 -6.03
N GLY A 346 19.51 -16.35 -4.79
CA GLY A 346 18.79 -17.27 -3.91
C GLY A 346 17.34 -16.86 -3.68
N LEU A 347 17.09 -15.56 -3.45
CA LEU A 347 15.75 -15.01 -3.24
C LEU A 347 14.84 -15.21 -4.47
N ALA A 348 15.39 -15.02 -5.67
CA ALA A 348 14.67 -15.31 -6.92
C ALA A 348 14.30 -16.78 -7.02
N ASP A 349 15.27 -17.69 -6.82
CA ASP A 349 15.08 -19.14 -6.92
C ASP A 349 14.09 -19.66 -5.86
N GLY A 350 14.14 -19.13 -4.63
CA GLY A 350 13.23 -19.51 -3.55
C GLY A 350 11.79 -19.03 -3.76
N SER A 351 11.61 -17.81 -4.29
CA SER A 351 10.28 -17.18 -4.46
C SER A 351 9.62 -17.49 -5.81
N GLY A 352 10.41 -17.94 -6.80
CA GLY A 352 9.99 -18.08 -8.19
C GLY A 352 9.73 -16.75 -8.89
N VAL A 353 10.22 -15.63 -8.33
CA VAL A 353 10.17 -14.32 -8.97
C VAL A 353 11.43 -14.17 -9.83
N PRO A 354 11.34 -13.68 -11.08
CA PRO A 354 12.53 -13.52 -11.93
C PRO A 354 13.59 -12.63 -11.28
N LEU A 355 14.86 -13.02 -11.41
CA LEU A 355 16.00 -12.33 -10.78
C LEU A 355 16.05 -10.83 -11.11
N GLU A 356 15.82 -10.45 -12.36
CA GLU A 356 15.81 -9.05 -12.79
C GLU A 356 14.77 -8.21 -12.05
N ILE A 357 13.65 -8.82 -11.66
CA ILE A 357 12.57 -8.17 -10.91
C ILE A 357 12.95 -8.08 -9.42
N ILE A 358 13.59 -9.11 -8.86
CA ILE A 358 14.15 -9.07 -7.50
C ILE A 358 15.22 -7.97 -7.37
N GLN A 359 16.10 -7.85 -8.36
CA GLN A 359 17.12 -6.80 -8.39
C GLN A 359 16.48 -5.41 -8.49
N ALA A 360 15.52 -5.23 -9.40
CA ALA A 360 14.78 -3.96 -9.53
C ALA A 360 14.05 -3.58 -8.24
N ALA A 361 13.44 -4.56 -7.55
CA ALA A 361 12.78 -4.37 -6.26
C ALA A 361 13.76 -3.93 -5.15
N ASN A 362 14.98 -4.45 -5.14
CA ASN A 362 15.96 -4.14 -4.10
C ASN A 362 16.71 -2.82 -4.33
N ILE A 363 16.74 -2.30 -5.57
CA ILE A 363 17.22 -0.95 -5.91
C ILE A 363 16.13 0.12 -5.80
N PHE A 364 14.86 -0.27 -5.77
CA PHE A 364 13.71 0.63 -5.66
C PHE A 364 13.82 1.73 -4.56
N PRO A 365 14.40 1.48 -3.36
CA PRO A 365 14.55 2.53 -2.34
C PRO A 365 15.43 3.72 -2.77
N GLU A 366 16.25 3.59 -3.80
CA GLU A 366 17.07 4.69 -4.36
C GLU A 366 16.22 5.80 -5.01
N PHE A 367 14.92 5.58 -5.17
CA PHE A 367 13.98 6.53 -5.77
C PHE A 367 13.11 7.29 -4.74
N PHE A 368 13.25 7.07 -3.41
CA PHE A 368 12.33 7.61 -2.38
C PHE A 368 12.98 7.88 -0.98
N HIS A 369 12.32 8.67 -0.10
CA HIS A 369 12.97 9.32 1.07
C HIS A 369 12.12 9.34 2.40
N CYS A 370 12.73 9.39 3.61
CA CYS A 370 12.11 9.05 4.95
C CYS A 370 12.53 9.92 6.21
N SER A 371 12.54 9.42 7.48
CA SER A 371 12.86 10.17 8.76
C SER A 371 13.35 9.30 9.99
N GLY A 372 14.13 9.80 10.99
CA GLY A 372 14.60 9.02 12.20
C GLY A 372 15.28 9.82 13.36
N VAL A 373 15.41 9.30 14.61
CA VAL A 373 15.92 9.98 15.86
C VAL A 373 16.61 9.03 16.87
N ALA A 374 17.56 9.47 17.73
CA ALA A 374 18.04 8.73 18.93
C ALA A 374 18.29 9.63 20.17
N VAL A 375 18.10 9.08 21.38
CA VAL A 375 18.26 9.76 22.69
C VAL A 375 18.83 8.82 23.75
N PHE A 376 19.64 9.31 24.70
CA PHE A 376 20.33 8.47 25.70
C PHE A 376 20.77 9.27 26.94
N GLY A 377 21.53 8.66 27.87
CA GLY A 377 22.18 9.39 28.97
C GLY A 377 21.18 10.17 29.85
N ARG A 378 21.44 11.45 30.16
CA ARG A 378 20.50 12.25 30.97
C ARG A 378 19.19 12.53 30.24
N ALA A 379 19.10 12.28 28.93
CA ALA A 379 17.84 12.40 28.21
C ALA A 379 16.86 11.26 28.56
N THR A 380 17.35 10.10 28.99
CA THR A 380 16.53 8.91 29.31
C THR A 380 16.40 8.70 30.82
N LYS A 381 15.41 7.89 31.23
CA LYS A 381 15.01 7.75 32.63
C LYS A 381 16.11 7.12 33.49
N ASN A 382 16.86 6.17 32.93
CA ASN A 382 17.91 5.45 33.63
C ASN A 382 19.26 5.47 32.88
N GLY A 383 19.43 6.38 31.91
CA GLY A 383 20.67 6.49 31.12
C GLY A 383 20.72 5.61 29.87
N GLU A 384 19.69 4.79 29.63
CA GLU A 384 19.65 3.86 28.49
C GLU A 384 19.65 4.58 27.14
N LEU A 385 20.16 3.93 26.09
CA LEU A 385 20.08 4.44 24.72
C LEU A 385 18.80 3.96 24.04
N LEU A 386 18.04 4.92 23.52
CA LEU A 386 16.80 4.69 22.79
C LEU A 386 16.88 5.31 21.39
N HIS A 387 16.86 4.48 20.36
CA HIS A 387 16.88 4.91 18.97
C HIS A 387 15.50 4.65 18.35
N ALA A 388 14.84 5.69 17.86
CA ALA A 388 13.57 5.58 17.14
C ALA A 388 13.68 5.87 15.64
N ARG A 389 13.16 4.98 14.81
CA ARG A 389 13.05 5.20 13.37
C ARG A 389 11.59 5.44 12.95
N VAL A 390 11.35 6.41 12.04
CA VAL A 390 10.01 6.73 11.49
C VAL A 390 9.99 6.60 9.95
N LEU A 391 9.54 5.45 9.43
CA LEU A 391 9.35 5.28 7.97
C LEU A 391 8.09 6.00 7.53
N ASP A 392 8.15 6.89 6.55
CA ASP A 392 6.97 7.53 5.98
C ASP A 392 6.84 7.10 4.51
N TYR A 393 6.11 6.02 4.23
CA TYR A 393 6.21 5.36 2.93
C TYR A 393 4.96 4.58 2.51
N MET A 394 4.39 4.96 1.36
CA MET A 394 3.41 4.23 0.53
C MET A 394 2.46 3.26 1.25
N THR A 395 1.85 3.67 2.36
CA THR A 395 0.87 2.85 3.10
C THR A 395 -0.33 2.46 2.23
N GLU A 396 -0.59 3.24 1.19
CA GLU A 396 -1.66 3.08 0.20
C GLU A 396 -1.42 1.91 -0.77
N VAL A 397 -0.18 1.43 -0.91
CA VAL A 397 0.15 0.24 -1.72
C VAL A 397 0.27 -1.03 -0.89
N GLY A 398 -0.01 -0.95 0.42
CA GLY A 398 -0.10 -2.13 1.29
C GLY A 398 1.23 -2.77 1.64
N LEU A 399 2.33 -2.01 1.69
CA LEU A 399 3.65 -2.51 2.10
C LEU A 399 3.60 -3.14 3.51
N GLN A 400 2.83 -2.53 4.40
CA GLN A 400 2.62 -2.99 5.78
C GLN A 400 2.06 -4.41 5.86
N ASP A 401 1.34 -4.87 4.84
CA ASP A 401 0.79 -6.22 4.80
C ASP A 401 1.89 -7.29 4.64
N GLU A 402 3.09 -6.88 4.18
CA GLU A 402 4.24 -7.73 3.91
C GLU A 402 5.45 -7.41 4.82
N ALA A 403 5.21 -6.70 5.93
CA ALA A 403 6.23 -6.41 6.94
C ALA A 403 6.71 -7.70 7.65
N VAL A 404 8.00 -7.73 7.98
CA VAL A 404 8.66 -8.87 8.64
C VAL A 404 9.87 -8.39 9.46
N VAL A 405 10.04 -8.94 10.66
CA VAL A 405 11.28 -8.81 11.42
C VAL A 405 12.20 -9.97 11.05
N MET A 406 13.33 -9.69 10.42
CA MET A 406 14.29 -10.70 9.99
C MET A 406 15.48 -10.76 10.94
N ALA A 407 15.84 -11.96 11.39
CA ALA A 407 17.06 -12.24 12.14
C ALA A 407 18.03 -12.98 11.21
N VAL A 408 19.14 -12.33 10.86
CA VAL A 408 20.04 -12.79 9.81
C VAL A 408 21.38 -13.22 10.42
N ASN A 409 21.76 -14.46 10.15
CA ASN A 409 23.01 -15.08 10.59
C ASN A 409 23.83 -15.53 9.37
N ARG A 410 24.48 -14.57 8.70
CA ARG A 410 25.31 -14.81 7.52
C ARG A 410 26.71 -15.25 7.92
N ASN A 411 27.25 -16.26 7.25
CA ASN A 411 28.58 -16.78 7.55
C ASN A 411 29.66 -15.67 7.45
N GLY A 412 30.51 -15.57 8.46
CA GLY A 412 31.70 -14.71 8.45
C GLY A 412 31.47 -13.23 8.79
N VAL A 413 30.24 -12.84 9.14
CA VAL A 413 29.89 -11.46 9.52
C VAL A 413 29.02 -11.43 10.78
N LEU A 414 28.78 -10.24 11.33
CA LEU A 414 27.93 -10.08 12.51
C LEU A 414 26.48 -10.45 12.21
N ARG A 415 25.85 -11.10 13.20
CA ARG A 415 24.40 -11.33 13.20
C ARG A 415 23.67 -10.02 13.42
N PHE A 416 22.57 -9.82 12.71
CA PHE A 416 21.76 -8.62 12.87
C PHE A 416 20.27 -8.86 12.70
N VAL A 417 19.47 -7.99 13.30
CA VAL A 417 18.02 -7.92 13.11
C VAL A 417 17.71 -6.79 12.14
N ASN A 418 16.84 -7.07 11.17
CA ASN A 418 16.36 -6.13 10.17
C ASN A 418 14.84 -6.02 10.26
N VAL A 419 14.32 -4.82 10.57
CA VAL A 419 12.88 -4.56 10.49
C VAL A 419 12.57 -4.15 9.05
N SER A 420 12.02 -5.09 8.29
CA SER A 420 12.05 -5.08 6.82
C SER A 420 10.73 -5.59 6.21
N TYR A 421 10.77 -5.89 4.91
CA TYR A 421 9.64 -6.34 4.11
C TYR A 421 10.03 -7.57 3.30
N ALA A 422 9.06 -8.45 3.05
CA ALA A 422 9.29 -9.68 2.29
C ALA A 422 9.90 -9.39 0.90
N GLY A 423 11.09 -9.93 0.63
CA GLY A 423 11.81 -9.76 -0.63
C GLY A 423 12.80 -8.60 -0.64
N PHE A 424 12.92 -7.85 0.45
CA PHE A 424 13.92 -6.81 0.59
C PHE A 424 15.11 -7.29 1.41
N ILE A 425 16.29 -7.35 0.77
CA ILE A 425 17.54 -7.84 1.37
C ILE A 425 18.35 -6.72 2.04
N GLY A 426 18.14 -5.47 1.64
CA GLY A 426 18.79 -4.31 2.27
C GLY A 426 18.21 -4.00 3.65
N SER A 427 18.80 -3.03 4.35
CA SER A 427 18.30 -2.56 5.64
C SER A 427 17.98 -1.07 5.62
N VAL A 428 16.87 -0.70 6.26
CA VAL A 428 16.52 0.69 6.58
C VAL A 428 16.37 0.93 8.08
N THR A 429 16.41 -0.15 8.87
CA THR A 429 16.17 -0.16 10.32
C THR A 429 16.69 -1.47 10.88
N GLY A 430 17.79 -1.44 11.62
CA GLY A 430 18.37 -2.67 12.15
C GLY A 430 19.30 -2.47 13.35
N MET A 431 19.63 -3.58 14.00
CA MET A 431 20.54 -3.64 15.13
C MET A 431 21.34 -4.95 15.10
N ASN A 432 22.64 -4.88 15.35
CA ASN A 432 23.50 -6.07 15.33
C ASN A 432 23.82 -6.60 16.74
N GLU A 433 24.44 -7.78 16.80
CA GLU A 433 24.78 -8.47 18.05
C GLU A 433 25.84 -7.75 18.89
N LYS A 434 26.44 -6.68 18.36
CA LYS A 434 27.40 -5.82 19.05
C LYS A 434 26.75 -4.53 19.58
N GLU A 435 25.42 -4.53 19.68
CA GLU A 435 24.62 -3.43 20.22
C GLU A 435 24.69 -2.14 19.38
N VAL A 436 25.08 -2.24 18.11
CA VAL A 436 25.03 -1.11 17.17
C VAL A 436 23.67 -1.10 16.49
N ALA A 437 22.94 0.01 16.60
CA ALA A 437 21.63 0.22 15.97
C ALA A 437 21.69 1.36 14.94
N ILE A 438 21.08 1.13 13.77
CA ILE A 438 21.10 2.05 12.63
C ILE A 438 19.70 2.27 12.09
N GLY A 439 19.39 3.53 11.79
CA GLY A 439 18.18 3.97 11.13
C GLY A 439 18.48 5.09 10.13
N GLU A 440 17.68 5.17 9.08
CA GLU A 440 17.84 6.20 8.04
C GLU A 440 16.68 7.19 7.99
N MET A 441 17.00 8.33 7.39
CA MET A 441 16.09 9.31 6.82
C MET A 441 16.55 9.63 5.39
N GLY A 442 15.71 9.43 4.38
CA GLY A 442 16.04 9.88 3.03
C GLY A 442 16.01 11.40 2.84
N GLY A 443 16.72 11.88 1.82
CA GLY A 443 16.85 13.29 1.48
C GLY A 443 16.38 13.64 0.07
N ARG A 444 17.32 13.99 -0.81
CA ARG A 444 17.14 14.43 -2.20
C ARG A 444 18.17 13.71 -3.09
N GLY A 445 18.39 14.19 -4.31
CA GLY A 445 19.51 13.75 -5.14
C GLY A 445 19.21 12.54 -6.04
N GLU A 446 17.95 12.26 -6.33
CA GLU A 446 17.55 11.27 -7.36
C GLU A 446 18.38 11.49 -8.65
N GLY A 447 19.05 10.44 -9.12
CA GLY A 447 19.96 10.46 -10.28
C GLY A 447 21.44 10.32 -9.92
N LEU A 448 21.83 10.60 -8.67
CA LEU A 448 23.20 10.43 -8.15
C LEU A 448 23.42 8.99 -7.66
N TRP A 449 23.51 8.05 -8.60
CA TRP A 449 23.48 6.61 -8.31
C TRP A 449 24.84 5.91 -8.33
N ASP A 450 25.95 6.61 -8.60
CA ASP A 450 27.29 6.00 -8.70
C ASP A 450 27.91 5.79 -7.30
N GLY A 451 27.36 4.81 -6.57
CA GLY A 451 27.80 4.44 -5.24
C GLY A 451 27.06 3.21 -4.70
N THR A 452 27.38 2.81 -3.48
CA THR A 452 26.68 1.71 -2.79
C THR A 452 25.26 2.19 -2.44
N PRO A 453 24.21 1.46 -2.85
CA PRO A 453 22.83 1.81 -2.52
C PRO A 453 22.66 1.97 -1.00
N MET A 454 21.87 2.95 -0.57
CA MET A 454 21.75 3.29 0.85
C MET A 454 21.38 2.09 1.71
N SER A 455 20.46 1.27 1.22
CA SER A 455 19.99 0.10 1.98
C SER A 455 21.05 -0.99 2.15
N LEU A 456 21.93 -1.15 1.16
CA LEU A 456 23.04 -2.09 1.22
C LEU A 456 24.22 -1.51 2.01
N LEU A 457 24.42 -0.19 1.97
CA LEU A 457 25.38 0.52 2.81
C LEU A 457 25.05 0.33 4.31
N LEU A 458 23.77 0.48 4.66
CA LEU A 458 23.28 0.26 6.03
C LEU A 458 23.44 -1.19 6.48
N ARG A 459 23.06 -2.11 5.59
CA ARG A 459 23.23 -3.54 5.86
C ARG A 459 24.71 -3.89 6.05
N GLY A 460 25.59 -3.40 5.19
CA GLY A 460 27.03 -3.61 5.30
C GLY A 460 27.59 -3.11 6.63
N ALA A 461 27.17 -1.92 7.08
CA ALA A 461 27.56 -1.40 8.39
C ALA A 461 27.07 -2.32 9.54
N LEU A 462 25.84 -2.83 9.48
CA LEU A 462 25.32 -3.78 10.48
C LEU A 462 26.08 -5.11 10.48
N GLU A 463 26.50 -5.60 9.31
CA GLU A 463 27.24 -6.85 9.14
C GLU A 463 28.72 -6.73 9.58
N HIS A 464 29.33 -5.55 9.47
CA HIS A 464 30.79 -5.38 9.62
C HIS A 464 31.26 -4.47 10.75
N ALA A 465 30.39 -3.64 11.35
CA ALA A 465 30.79 -2.72 12.41
C ALA A 465 30.36 -3.21 13.80
N GLY A 466 31.34 -3.44 14.67
CA GLY A 466 31.13 -3.75 16.08
C GLY A 466 31.01 -2.51 16.96
N THR A 467 31.36 -1.32 16.48
CA THR A 467 31.31 -0.06 17.25
C THR A 467 30.70 1.11 16.47
N LEU A 468 30.30 2.17 17.18
CA LEU A 468 29.85 3.43 16.57
C LEU A 468 30.87 3.99 15.57
N GLU A 469 32.14 4.07 15.95
CA GLU A 469 33.24 4.58 15.12
C GLU A 469 33.49 3.69 13.89
N GLU A 470 33.44 2.37 14.04
CA GLU A 470 33.55 1.44 12.91
C GLU A 470 32.40 1.61 11.93
N ALA A 471 31.17 1.82 12.41
CA ALA A 471 30.01 2.04 11.55
C ALA A 471 30.13 3.37 10.78
N VAL A 472 30.55 4.44 11.46
CA VAL A 472 30.84 5.75 10.83
C VAL A 472 31.95 5.62 9.79
N SER A 473 33.03 4.90 10.12
CA SER A 473 34.17 4.66 9.23
C SER A 473 33.75 3.84 8.00
N TYR A 474 32.99 2.76 8.20
CA TYR A 474 32.44 1.94 7.12
C TYR A 474 31.65 2.82 6.14
N MET A 475 30.70 3.60 6.63
CA MET A 475 29.86 4.46 5.78
C MET A 475 30.65 5.59 5.10
N ARG A 476 31.69 6.11 5.75
CA ARG A 476 32.57 7.15 5.19
C ARG A 476 33.45 6.62 4.05
N ASN A 477 33.91 5.39 4.16
CA ASN A 477 34.88 4.80 3.23
C ASN A 477 34.24 4.11 2.01
N HIS A 478 32.91 4.00 1.97
CA HIS A 478 32.19 3.53 0.79
C HIS A 478 31.65 4.71 -0.03
N ALA A 479 31.64 4.57 -1.36
CA ALA A 479 30.96 5.52 -2.24
C ALA A 479 29.46 5.53 -1.92
N ARG A 480 28.86 6.72 -1.86
CA ARG A 480 27.46 6.91 -1.45
C ARG A 480 26.64 7.44 -2.62
N THR A 481 25.35 7.13 -2.59
CA THR A 481 24.36 7.64 -3.54
C THR A 481 23.50 8.73 -2.89
N CYS A 482 22.81 9.51 -3.73
CA CYS A 482 21.78 10.48 -3.37
C CYS A 482 22.12 11.33 -2.11
N GLU A 483 21.12 11.94 -1.47
CA GLU A 483 21.28 12.56 -0.16
C GLU A 483 20.49 11.73 0.86
N TYR A 484 21.18 11.31 1.93
CA TYR A 484 20.60 10.53 3.02
C TYR A 484 21.11 11.04 4.37
N TYR A 485 20.34 10.73 5.41
CA TYR A 485 20.70 11.00 6.78
C TYR A 485 20.58 9.72 7.59
N TYR A 486 21.43 9.57 8.58
CA TYR A 486 21.50 8.37 9.38
C TYR A 486 21.57 8.72 10.85
N VAL A 487 20.95 7.90 11.67
CA VAL A 487 21.21 7.85 13.09
C VAL A 487 21.92 6.53 13.34
N ILE A 488 23.06 6.57 14.02
CA ILE A 488 23.80 5.39 14.45
C ILE A 488 24.03 5.52 15.94
N SER A 489 23.85 4.44 16.67
CA SER A 489 23.99 4.44 18.11
C SER A 489 24.60 3.14 18.60
N ASP A 490 25.35 3.17 19.70
CA ASP A 490 26.06 2.03 20.25
C ASP A 490 25.67 1.81 21.72
N GLY A 491 25.25 0.59 22.07
CA GLY A 491 24.86 0.25 23.44
C GLY A 491 26.04 0.20 24.42
N LYS A 492 27.24 -0.16 23.94
CA LYS A 492 28.46 -0.37 24.74
C LYS A 492 29.01 0.94 25.27
N ILE A 493 28.94 1.98 24.44
CA ILE A 493 29.20 3.37 24.79
C ILE A 493 27.91 4.13 24.54
N PRO A 494 27.08 4.46 25.55
CA PRO A 494 25.78 5.08 25.32
C PRO A 494 25.94 6.47 24.68
N ASP A 495 26.12 6.47 23.37
CA ASP A 495 26.42 7.56 22.47
C ASP A 495 25.76 7.28 21.11
N ALA A 496 25.51 8.33 20.36
CA ALA A 496 24.97 8.25 19.01
C ALA A 496 25.51 9.39 18.15
N VAL A 497 25.48 9.15 16.84
CA VAL A 497 25.77 10.18 15.85
C VAL A 497 24.63 10.31 14.85
N GLY A 498 24.40 11.55 14.43
CA GLY A 498 23.67 11.88 13.23
C GLY A 498 24.66 12.00 12.08
N ILE A 499 24.30 11.52 10.90
CA ILE A 499 25.09 11.70 9.69
C ILE A 499 24.20 12.34 8.65
N ALA A 500 24.70 13.35 7.94
CA ALA A 500 24.13 13.87 6.72
C ALA A 500 25.15 13.64 5.60
N ALA A 501 24.76 12.88 4.57
CA ALA A 501 25.68 12.51 3.51
C ALA A 501 25.07 12.70 2.11
N THR A 502 25.94 13.08 1.19
CA THR A 502 25.74 13.03 -0.26
C THR A 502 26.86 12.17 -0.87
N PRO A 503 26.99 12.02 -2.21
CA PRO A 503 28.19 11.39 -2.76
C PRO A 503 29.47 12.12 -2.31
N ASP A 504 29.44 13.46 -2.34
CA ASP A 504 30.61 14.31 -2.10
C ASP A 504 30.78 14.78 -0.65
N THR A 505 29.73 14.73 0.17
CA THR A 505 29.76 15.27 1.53
C THR A 505 29.43 14.22 2.57
N PHE A 506 30.08 14.31 3.73
CA PHE A 506 29.85 13.43 4.87
C PHE A 506 29.99 14.23 6.17
N GLN A 507 28.88 14.77 6.65
CA GLN A 507 28.82 15.54 7.89
C GLN A 507 28.35 14.65 9.03
N VAL A 508 29.14 14.59 10.10
CA VAL A 508 28.77 13.93 11.36
C VAL A 508 28.32 14.99 12.35
N VAL A 509 27.28 14.68 13.12
CA VAL A 509 26.73 15.49 14.22
C VAL A 509 26.72 14.60 15.45
N ARG A 510 27.52 14.93 16.46
CA ARG A 510 27.54 14.19 17.74
C ARG A 510 26.39 14.66 18.63
N ALA A 511 26.09 13.89 19.68
CA ALA A 511 25.09 14.31 20.66
C ALA A 511 25.46 15.65 21.32
N GLY A 512 24.45 16.48 21.57
CA GLY A 512 24.66 17.83 22.10
C GLY A 512 25.22 18.84 21.09
N GLU A 513 25.51 18.45 19.84
CA GLU A 513 25.94 19.39 18.81
C GLU A 513 24.76 20.01 18.06
N ALA A 514 24.85 21.31 17.77
CA ALA A 514 23.93 22.02 16.89
C ALA A 514 24.59 22.25 15.53
N VAL A 515 23.84 22.03 14.46
CA VAL A 515 24.23 22.40 13.09
C VAL A 515 23.16 23.26 12.46
N LYS A 516 23.46 23.97 11.37
CA LYS A 516 22.51 24.89 10.71
C LYS A 516 21.14 24.27 10.42
N ARG A 517 21.08 22.97 10.09
CA ARG A 517 19.83 22.25 9.80
C ARG A 517 19.11 21.73 11.05
N LEU A 518 19.85 21.55 12.15
CA LEU A 518 19.38 21.06 13.45
C LEU A 518 19.88 22.04 14.53
N PRO A 519 19.32 23.27 14.58
CA PRO A 519 19.89 24.35 15.38
C PRO A 519 19.68 24.19 16.89
N GLU A 520 18.82 23.26 17.31
CA GLU A 520 18.46 23.05 18.70
C GLU A 520 19.17 21.80 19.24
N ALA A 521 20.30 22.01 19.91
CA ALA A 521 21.00 20.96 20.63
C ALA A 521 20.25 20.60 21.92
N ILE A 522 20.38 19.33 22.30
CA ILE A 522 20.00 18.79 23.60
C ILE A 522 21.12 17.83 24.00
N ASP A 523 21.68 18.02 25.19
CA ASP A 523 22.69 17.12 25.74
C ASP A 523 22.18 15.68 25.76
N ASP A 524 23.04 14.72 25.44
CA ASP A 524 22.74 13.28 25.43
C ASP A 524 21.62 12.90 24.41
N ALA A 525 21.48 13.65 23.32
CA ALA A 525 20.52 13.36 22.26
C ALA A 525 21.00 13.75 20.85
N VAL A 526 20.58 12.96 19.85
CA VAL A 526 20.73 13.25 18.41
C VAL A 526 19.35 13.24 17.76
N LEU A 527 18.87 14.42 17.38
CA LEU A 527 17.51 14.60 16.88
C LEU A 527 17.51 14.93 15.38
N LEU A 528 17.12 13.95 14.55
CA LEU A 528 17.01 14.13 13.11
C LEU A 528 15.52 14.23 12.69
N SER A 529 15.13 15.35 12.09
CA SER A 529 13.79 15.51 11.50
C SER A 529 13.78 16.79 10.65
N GLN A 530 12.63 17.17 10.10
CA GLN A 530 12.51 18.35 9.25
C GLN A 530 11.41 19.30 9.72
N GLY A 531 11.71 20.60 9.70
CA GLY A 531 10.73 21.68 9.84
C GLY A 531 9.91 21.60 11.14
N GLY A 532 8.58 21.63 11.01
CA GLY A 532 7.68 21.57 12.17
C GLY A 532 7.76 20.27 12.96
N ARG A 533 8.13 19.15 12.32
CA ARG A 533 8.30 17.84 12.97
C ARG A 533 9.51 17.85 13.90
N TYR A 534 10.63 18.42 13.42
CA TYR A 534 11.83 18.65 14.23
C TYR A 534 11.53 19.52 15.46
N ARG A 535 10.90 20.68 15.27
CA ARG A 535 10.54 21.55 16.41
C ARG A 535 9.65 20.83 17.43
N LYS A 536 8.70 20.01 16.97
CA LYS A 536 7.84 19.24 17.87
C LYS A 536 8.60 18.14 18.60
N LEU A 537 9.52 17.46 17.92
CA LEU A 537 10.38 16.44 18.51
C LEU A 537 11.26 17.05 19.61
N VAL A 538 11.99 18.13 19.29
CA VAL A 538 12.80 18.90 20.27
C VAL A 538 11.95 19.31 21.48
N GLN A 539 10.78 19.90 21.24
CA GLN A 539 9.87 20.31 22.32
C GLN A 539 9.52 19.13 23.24
N ARG A 540 9.13 17.98 22.67
CA ARG A 540 8.71 16.82 23.44
C ARG A 540 9.85 16.15 24.19
N ILE A 541 11.06 16.12 23.60
CA ILE A 541 12.26 15.63 24.30
C ILE A 541 12.58 16.54 25.49
N ARG A 542 12.64 17.87 25.32
CA ARG A 542 12.88 18.82 26.42
C ARG A 542 11.87 18.67 27.56
N GLN A 543 10.58 18.52 27.22
CA GLN A 543 9.51 18.34 28.21
C GLN A 543 9.63 17.06 29.05
N ASN A 544 10.30 16.04 28.53
CA ASN A 544 10.42 14.72 29.17
C ASN A 544 11.86 14.36 29.53
N TYR A 545 12.80 15.31 29.42
CA TYR A 545 14.22 15.09 29.66
C TYR A 545 14.46 14.47 31.05
N GLY A 546 15.29 13.42 31.11
CA GLY A 546 15.54 12.63 32.33
C GLY A 546 14.40 11.71 32.75
N ARG A 547 13.35 11.56 31.93
CA ARG A 547 12.17 10.72 32.23
C ARG A 547 11.73 9.86 31.05
N ILE A 548 12.57 9.72 30.02
CA ILE A 548 12.23 8.98 28.79
C ILE A 548 12.63 7.51 28.95
N ASP A 549 11.64 6.61 28.98
CA ASP A 549 11.81 5.18 28.77
C ASP A 549 11.32 4.79 27.35
N ALA A 550 11.44 3.51 26.96
CA ALA A 550 11.05 3.04 25.62
C ALA A 550 9.58 3.35 25.27
N GLN A 551 8.67 3.21 26.24
CA GLN A 551 7.26 3.53 26.06
C GLN A 551 7.04 5.03 25.90
N LYS A 552 7.71 5.86 26.71
CA LYS A 552 7.67 7.31 26.60
C LYS A 552 8.22 7.78 25.26
N LEU A 553 9.32 7.20 24.77
CA LEU A 553 9.86 7.54 23.47
C LEU A 553 8.88 7.20 22.35
N PHE A 554 8.22 6.05 22.42
CA PHE A 554 7.16 5.69 21.48
C PHE A 554 6.03 6.73 21.45
N GLU A 555 5.61 7.26 22.61
CA GLU A 555 4.64 8.37 22.69
C GLU A 555 5.19 9.69 22.10
N ILE A 556 6.47 9.98 22.31
CA ILE A 556 7.11 11.21 21.82
C ILE A 556 7.14 11.27 20.30
N VAL A 557 7.40 10.14 19.62
CA VAL A 557 7.50 10.09 18.16
C VAL A 557 6.15 10.02 17.44
N LYS A 558 5.03 9.92 18.17
CA LYS A 558 3.70 10.00 17.58
C LYS A 558 3.46 11.29 16.83
N ARG A 559 2.40 11.32 16.01
CA ARG A 559 1.99 12.52 15.28
C ARG A 559 1.93 13.76 16.21
N PRO A 560 2.39 14.93 15.75
CA PRO A 560 2.81 15.24 14.37
C PRO A 560 4.31 15.01 14.09
N VAL A 561 5.07 14.32 14.96
CA VAL A 561 6.46 13.95 14.65
C VAL A 561 6.48 12.90 13.54
N ALA A 562 5.73 11.81 13.72
CA ALA A 562 5.35 10.90 12.62
C ALA A 562 4.40 11.59 11.61
N MET A 563 4.44 11.17 10.35
CA MET A 563 3.48 11.60 9.32
C MET A 563 2.23 10.70 9.30
N ARG A 564 1.26 11.03 8.44
CA ARG A 564 0.07 10.18 8.22
C ARG A 564 0.42 8.85 7.54
N SER A 565 1.46 8.85 6.71
CA SER A 565 2.00 7.71 5.99
C SER A 565 3.03 6.92 6.80
N ASN A 566 3.05 7.09 8.13
CA ASN A 566 4.04 6.43 8.98
C ASN A 566 3.83 4.90 8.92
N LEU A 567 4.71 4.23 8.18
CA LEU A 567 4.62 2.83 7.79
C LEU A 567 5.14 1.88 8.87
N HIS A 568 6.25 2.23 9.53
CA HIS A 568 6.71 1.54 10.73
C HIS A 568 7.36 2.49 11.72
N THR A 569 7.25 2.17 13.00
CA THR A 569 7.95 2.83 14.12
C THR A 569 8.68 1.77 14.92
N VAL A 570 9.99 1.94 15.10
CA VAL A 570 10.83 1.00 15.85
C VAL A 570 11.55 1.73 16.95
N ILE A 571 11.57 1.17 18.17
CA ILE A 571 12.44 1.61 19.27
C ILE A 571 13.45 0.51 19.57
N PHE A 572 14.74 0.84 19.53
CA PHE A 572 15.81 -0.06 19.96
C PHE A 572 16.17 0.21 21.43
N GLU A 573 16.38 -0.85 22.20
CA GLU A 573 17.08 -0.85 23.50
C GLU A 573 18.38 -1.66 23.31
N PRO A 574 19.47 -1.06 22.79
CA PRO A 574 20.63 -1.82 22.31
C PRO A 574 21.32 -2.64 23.39
N GLN A 575 21.48 -2.09 24.59
CA GLN A 575 22.09 -2.80 25.74
C GLN A 575 21.29 -4.05 26.15
N ALA A 576 19.98 -4.05 25.90
CA ALA A 576 19.11 -5.18 26.20
C ALA A 576 18.93 -6.14 25.02
N LEU A 577 19.54 -5.82 23.86
CA LEU A 577 19.30 -6.47 22.56
C LEU A 577 17.80 -6.70 22.31
N ARG A 578 17.00 -5.66 22.58
CA ARG A 578 15.54 -5.68 22.51
C ARG A 578 15.02 -4.62 21.56
N ILE A 579 13.98 -4.96 20.81
CA ILE A 579 13.36 -4.05 19.84
C ILE A 579 11.84 -4.02 19.99
N TRP A 580 11.27 -2.83 19.86
CA TRP A 580 9.83 -2.59 19.88
C TRP A 580 9.41 -2.19 18.48
N VAL A 581 8.58 -2.99 17.82
CA VAL A 581 8.20 -2.79 16.42
C VAL A 581 6.70 -2.58 16.31
N ALA A 582 6.31 -1.44 15.75
CA ALA A 582 4.94 -1.20 15.31
C ALA A 582 4.93 -1.00 13.80
N ASN A 583 4.05 -1.73 13.11
CA ASN A 583 3.78 -1.55 11.68
C ASN A 583 2.41 -0.88 11.52
N ALA A 584 2.26 -0.08 10.47
CA ALA A 584 0.98 0.52 10.12
C ALA A 584 -0.06 -0.57 9.85
N SER A 585 -1.33 -0.23 9.98
CA SER A 585 -2.40 -1.00 9.36
C SER A 585 -2.97 -0.21 8.19
N ARG A 586 -3.85 -0.82 7.39
CA ARG A 586 -4.58 -0.10 6.34
C ARG A 586 -5.39 1.11 6.85
N ASN A 587 -5.65 1.20 8.15
CA ASN A 587 -6.51 2.24 8.75
C ASN A 587 -5.79 3.20 9.69
N LYS A 588 -4.60 2.86 10.18
CA LYS A 588 -3.87 3.66 11.18
C LYS A 588 -2.37 3.61 10.93
N PRO A 589 -1.65 4.74 11.09
CA PRO A 589 -0.19 4.74 11.01
C PRO A 589 0.43 3.89 12.13
N ALA A 590 1.68 3.47 11.94
CA ALA A 590 2.41 2.66 12.90
C ALA A 590 2.52 3.32 14.28
N SER A 591 2.67 4.64 14.34
CA SER A 591 2.74 5.38 15.59
C SER A 591 1.48 5.26 16.46
N ASP A 592 0.34 4.90 15.87
CA ASP A 592 -0.94 4.74 16.57
C ASP A 592 -1.26 3.26 16.86
N GLN A 593 -0.32 2.36 16.54
CA GLN A 593 -0.41 0.92 16.76
C GLN A 593 0.32 0.51 18.02
N LYS A 594 -0.09 -0.62 18.61
CA LYS A 594 0.61 -1.18 19.76
C LYS A 594 1.89 -1.88 19.26
N PRO A 595 3.08 -1.53 19.76
CA PRO A 595 4.30 -2.21 19.36
C PRO A 595 4.34 -3.64 19.90
N VAL A 596 5.01 -4.50 19.14
CA VAL A 596 5.38 -5.87 19.50
C VAL A 596 6.84 -5.86 19.93
N ILE A 597 7.14 -6.50 21.04
CA ILE A 597 8.49 -6.54 21.59
C ILE A 597 9.15 -7.84 21.14
N TYR A 598 10.38 -7.74 20.64
CA TYR A 598 11.21 -8.87 20.28
C TYR A 598 12.51 -8.83 21.05
N THR A 599 12.96 -9.99 21.51
CA THR A 599 14.25 -10.17 22.18
C THR A 599 15.21 -10.97 21.31
N TRP A 600 16.51 -10.75 21.48
CA TRP A 600 17.54 -11.50 20.76
C TRP A 600 17.37 -13.04 20.84
N PRO A 601 17.13 -13.64 22.03
CA PRO A 601 16.96 -15.10 22.13
C PRO A 601 15.73 -15.65 21.40
N GLU A 602 14.66 -14.87 21.26
CA GLU A 602 13.47 -15.28 20.50
C GLU A 602 13.72 -15.27 18.98
N LEU A 603 14.50 -14.29 18.53
CA LEU A 603 14.83 -14.07 17.12
C LEU A 603 15.92 -15.01 16.61
N PHE A 604 16.96 -15.24 17.42
CA PHE A 604 18.08 -16.16 17.14
C PHE A 604 17.93 -17.43 17.98
N PRO A 605 17.24 -18.47 17.48
CA PRO A 605 17.08 -19.71 18.22
C PRO A 605 18.45 -20.31 18.55
N GLN A 606 18.64 -20.76 19.79
CA GLN A 606 19.87 -21.44 20.18
C GLN A 606 19.99 -22.75 19.39
N VAL A 607 21.17 -23.01 18.84
CA VAL A 607 21.50 -24.31 18.27
C VAL A 607 21.35 -25.33 19.40
N LYS A 608 20.34 -26.21 19.30
CA LYS A 608 20.32 -27.40 20.15
C LYS A 608 21.49 -28.27 19.67
N ASN A 609 22.55 -28.27 20.47
CA ASN A 609 23.64 -29.24 20.33
C ASN A 609 23.12 -30.67 20.49
#